data_AF-A0A958RAM2-F1
#
_entry.id   AF-A0A958RAM2-F1
#
_cell.length_a   1.000
_cell.length_b   1.000
_cell.length_c   1.000
_cell.angle_alpha   90.00
_cell.angle_beta   90.00
_cell.angle_gamma   90.00
#
_symmetry.space_group_name_H-M   'P 1'
#
loop_
_entity.id
_entity.type
_entity.pdbx_description
1 polymer ?
#
loop_
_entity_poly.entity_id
_entity_poly.type
_entity_poly.pdbx_seq_one_letter_code
_entity_poly.pdbx_strand_id
1 'polypeptide(L)'
;TAQAVGEHLQARVAEVERFNVIKGFLNLTIADGYWLGFLERAASADILAFPDAGRSTMVEYSSPNTNKPLHLGHLRNNFLGHSVSRILEAAGHQVVKVQVINDRGIHICKSMLAWQRFGNGETPESSGLKGDKLVGKYYVAFDKSFKAEVEELVAGGMPKEQAEKQAPILLAAQEMLRQW
;
A
#
# COMPACT_ATOMS: atom_id res chain seq x y z
N THR A 1 -21.66 -40.83 -14.38
CA THR A 1 -20.35 -41.19 -13.76
C THR A 1 -19.25 -40.40 -14.45
N ALA A 2 -18.05 -40.27 -13.87
CA ALA A 2 -16.91 -39.60 -14.51
C ALA A 2 -16.62 -40.18 -15.92
N GLN A 3 -16.78 -41.49 -16.07
CA GLN A 3 -16.69 -42.20 -17.35
C GLN A 3 -17.68 -41.65 -18.38
N ALA A 4 -18.97 -41.60 -18.04
CA ALA A 4 -20.00 -41.09 -18.96
C ALA A 4 -19.78 -39.61 -19.34
N VAL A 5 -19.26 -38.78 -18.43
CA VAL A 5 -18.90 -37.39 -18.71
C VAL A 5 -17.73 -37.32 -19.68
N GLY A 6 -16.68 -38.12 -19.45
CA GLY A 6 -15.51 -38.19 -20.34
C GLY A 6 -15.87 -38.63 -21.76
N GLU A 7 -16.67 -39.70 -21.89
CA GLU A 7 -17.15 -40.20 -23.19
C GLU A 7 -17.98 -39.15 -23.92
N HIS A 8 -18.85 -38.45 -23.20
CA HIS A 8 -19.66 -37.37 -23.77
C HIS A 8 -18.80 -36.22 -24.28
N LEU A 9 -17.79 -35.80 -23.51
CA LEU A 9 -16.88 -34.71 -23.88
C LEU A 9 -16.02 -35.10 -25.09
N GLN A 10 -15.41 -36.28 -25.08
CA GLN A 10 -14.59 -36.74 -26.20
C GLN A 10 -15.40 -36.87 -27.50
N ALA A 11 -16.67 -37.26 -27.42
CA ALA A 11 -17.52 -37.39 -28.61
C ALA A 11 -18.05 -36.05 -29.16
N ARG A 12 -18.07 -34.98 -28.36
CA ARG A 12 -18.76 -33.72 -28.72
C ARG A 12 -17.90 -32.47 -28.70
N VAL A 13 -16.74 -32.51 -28.05
CA VAL A 13 -15.82 -31.37 -27.91
C VAL A 13 -14.55 -31.72 -28.68
N ALA A 14 -14.35 -31.07 -29.82
CA ALA A 14 -13.24 -31.35 -30.73
C ALA A 14 -11.87 -31.11 -30.07
N GLU A 15 -11.83 -30.22 -29.09
CA GLU A 15 -10.64 -29.89 -28.31
C GLU A 15 -10.25 -30.99 -27.33
N VAL A 16 -11.15 -31.93 -26.99
CA VAL A 16 -10.85 -33.05 -26.09
C VAL A 16 -10.37 -34.25 -26.90
N GLU A 17 -9.06 -34.47 -26.92
CA GLU A 17 -8.43 -35.59 -27.65
C GLU A 17 -8.73 -36.93 -26.99
N ARG A 18 -8.56 -37.00 -25.67
CA ARG A 18 -8.81 -38.20 -24.86
C ARG A 18 -9.08 -37.85 -23.41
N PHE A 19 -9.61 -38.81 -22.67
CA PHE A 19 -9.78 -38.71 -21.22
C PHE A 19 -9.36 -40.01 -20.53
N ASN A 20 -9.12 -39.94 -19.22
CA ASN A 20 -9.06 -41.12 -18.37
C ASN A 20 -9.71 -40.85 -17.01
N VAL A 21 -10.13 -41.92 -16.32
CA VAL A 21 -10.72 -41.83 -14.98
C VAL A 21 -9.80 -42.52 -14.00
N ILE A 22 -9.25 -41.78 -13.05
CA ILE A 22 -8.31 -42.30 -12.04
C ILE A 22 -8.83 -41.92 -10.66
N LYS A 23 -9.16 -42.92 -9.84
CA LYS A 23 -9.58 -42.74 -8.43
C LYS A 23 -10.67 -41.67 -8.24
N GLY A 24 -11.62 -41.60 -9.16
CA GLY A 24 -12.73 -40.64 -9.12
C GLY A 24 -12.48 -39.29 -9.81
N PHE A 25 -11.26 -39.03 -10.29
CA PHE A 25 -10.96 -37.83 -11.10
C PHE A 25 -11.12 -38.14 -12.58
N LEU A 26 -11.77 -37.25 -13.31
CA LEU A 26 -11.80 -37.23 -14.77
C LEU A 26 -10.66 -36.31 -15.25
N ASN A 27 -9.64 -36.88 -15.89
CA ASN A 27 -8.56 -36.09 -16.50
C ASN A 27 -8.78 -36.03 -18.00
N LEU A 28 -8.61 -34.83 -18.57
CA LEU A 28 -8.77 -34.57 -20.00
C LEU A 28 -7.40 -34.24 -20.60
N THR A 29 -7.16 -34.74 -21.81
CA THR A 29 -6.08 -34.27 -22.67
C THR A 29 -6.67 -33.40 -23.75
N ILE A 30 -6.16 -32.18 -23.87
CA ILE A 30 -6.58 -31.21 -24.88
C ILE A 30 -5.71 -31.40 -26.12
N ALA A 31 -6.34 -31.42 -27.29
CA ALA A 31 -5.66 -31.63 -28.57
C ALA A 31 -4.65 -30.52 -28.87
N ASP A 32 -3.49 -30.88 -29.44
CA ASP A 32 -2.41 -29.94 -29.78
C ASP A 32 -2.87 -28.80 -30.69
N GLY A 33 -3.77 -29.08 -31.63
CA GLY A 33 -4.33 -28.09 -32.54
C GLY A 33 -5.04 -26.92 -31.83
N TYR A 34 -5.65 -27.17 -30.66
CA TYR A 34 -6.23 -26.10 -29.85
C TYR A 34 -5.14 -25.16 -29.32
N TRP A 35 -4.05 -25.71 -28.77
CA TRP A 35 -2.96 -24.92 -28.20
C TRP A 35 -2.22 -24.12 -29.26
N LEU A 36 -1.93 -24.73 -30.41
CA LEU A 36 -1.31 -24.05 -31.55
C LEU A 36 -2.20 -22.88 -32.02
N GLY A 37 -3.49 -23.13 -32.22
CA GLY A 37 -4.43 -22.07 -32.60
C GLY A 37 -4.58 -20.99 -31.53
N PHE A 38 -4.53 -21.35 -30.24
CA PHE A 38 -4.54 -20.37 -29.14
C PHE A 38 -3.30 -19.48 -29.18
N LEU A 39 -2.11 -20.05 -29.37
CA LEU A 39 -0.85 -19.29 -29.44
C LEU A 39 -0.80 -18.39 -30.67
N GLU A 40 -1.29 -18.85 -31.82
CA GLU A 40 -1.41 -18.02 -33.03
C GLU A 40 -2.33 -16.81 -32.81
N ARG A 41 -3.48 -17.02 -32.14
CA ARG A 41 -4.36 -15.91 -31.75
C ARG A 41 -3.68 -14.97 -30.76
N ALA A 42 -2.97 -15.52 -29.77
CA ALA A 42 -2.23 -14.72 -28.79
C ALA A 42 -1.08 -13.92 -29.39
N ALA A 43 -0.48 -14.41 -30.48
CA ALA A 43 0.56 -13.70 -31.21
C ALA A 43 0.01 -12.60 -32.14
N SER A 44 -1.25 -12.72 -32.58
CA SER A 44 -1.88 -11.82 -33.56
C SER A 44 -2.84 -10.79 -32.95
N ALA A 45 -3.23 -10.96 -31.68
CA ALA A 45 -4.13 -10.06 -30.98
C ALA A 45 -3.75 -9.92 -29.49
N ASP A 46 -4.17 -8.82 -28.88
CA ASP A 46 -4.06 -8.63 -27.44
C ASP A 46 -5.11 -9.51 -26.72
N ILE A 47 -4.69 -10.65 -26.20
CA ILE A 47 -5.55 -11.58 -25.44
C ILE A 47 -5.94 -11.05 -24.05
N LEU A 48 -5.37 -9.91 -23.63
CA LEU A 48 -5.73 -9.21 -22.40
C LEU A 48 -6.64 -8.00 -22.66
N ALA A 49 -7.09 -7.78 -23.90
CA ALA A 49 -8.08 -6.78 -24.23
C ALA A 49 -9.50 -7.26 -23.85
N PHE A 50 -9.76 -7.39 -22.54
CA PHE A 50 -11.09 -7.73 -22.05
C PHE A 50 -12.07 -6.58 -22.33
N PRO A 51 -13.34 -6.88 -22.64
CA PRO A 51 -14.36 -5.85 -22.82
C PRO A 51 -14.62 -5.10 -21.50
N ASP A 52 -15.22 -3.91 -21.60
CA ASP A 52 -15.64 -3.16 -20.42
C ASP A 52 -16.53 -4.04 -19.51
N ALA A 53 -16.11 -4.16 -18.25
CA ALA A 53 -16.82 -4.93 -17.24
C ALA A 53 -18.05 -4.19 -16.70
N GLY A 54 -18.24 -2.91 -17.06
CA GLY A 54 -19.30 -2.03 -16.54
C GLY A 54 -19.14 -1.75 -15.04
N ARG A 55 -17.92 -1.87 -14.51
CA ARG A 55 -17.61 -1.75 -13.07
C ARG A 55 -16.56 -0.68 -12.84
N SER A 56 -16.84 0.21 -11.90
CA SER A 56 -15.86 1.16 -11.37
C SER A 56 -15.24 0.62 -10.08
N THR A 57 -13.92 0.71 -9.94
CA THR A 57 -13.20 0.21 -8.77
C THR A 57 -12.17 1.23 -8.30
N MET A 58 -12.25 1.60 -7.03
CA MET A 58 -11.25 2.45 -6.39
C MET A 58 -10.16 1.58 -5.77
N VAL A 59 -8.90 1.91 -6.04
CA VAL A 59 -7.73 1.24 -5.44
C VAL A 59 -6.93 2.28 -4.68
N GLU A 60 -6.99 2.21 -3.35
CA GLU A 60 -6.14 3.00 -2.46
C GLU A 60 -4.80 2.31 -2.25
N TYR A 61 -3.71 3.04 -2.45
CA TYR A 61 -2.37 2.58 -2.10
C TYR A 61 -1.41 3.74 -1.89
N SER A 62 -0.19 3.41 -1.47
CA SER A 62 0.84 4.30 -0.96
C SER A 62 0.49 4.93 0.38
N SER A 63 -0.50 5.82 0.41
CA SER A 63 -0.99 6.59 1.57
C SER A 63 0.04 6.80 2.70
N PRO A 64 1.24 7.35 2.41
CA PRO A 64 2.28 7.52 3.42
C PRO A 64 1.92 8.67 4.35
N ASN A 65 2.40 8.61 5.59
CA ASN A 65 2.34 9.78 6.48
C ASN A 65 3.28 10.88 5.95
N THR A 66 2.84 12.13 6.03
CA THR A 66 3.59 13.30 5.51
C THR A 66 4.82 13.68 6.35
N ASN A 67 4.99 13.05 7.51
CA ASN A 67 6.00 13.42 8.49
C ASN A 67 7.34 12.66 8.34
N LYS A 68 7.49 11.81 7.32
CA LYS A 68 8.72 11.03 7.11
C LYS A 68 9.03 10.82 5.62
N PRO A 69 10.32 10.72 5.25
CA PRO A 69 10.71 10.39 3.89
C PRO A 69 10.28 8.98 3.49
N LEU A 70 9.99 8.79 2.21
CA LEU A 70 9.73 7.47 1.64
C LEU A 70 11.03 6.64 1.61
N HIS A 71 10.97 5.44 2.20
CA HIS A 71 12.00 4.40 2.10
C HIS A 71 11.54 3.16 1.32
N LEU A 72 12.47 2.24 1.04
CA LEU A 72 12.25 0.99 0.29
C LEU A 72 11.03 0.17 0.77
N GLY A 73 10.79 0.12 2.08
CA GLY A 73 9.60 -0.54 2.63
C GLY A 73 8.24 -0.03 2.09
N HIS A 74 8.13 1.24 1.66
CA HIS A 74 6.90 1.75 1.04
C HIS A 74 6.71 1.25 -0.40
N LEU A 75 7.80 0.90 -1.10
CA LEU A 75 7.71 0.41 -2.47
C LEU A 75 6.90 -0.89 -2.56
N ARG A 76 6.90 -1.72 -1.52
CA ARG A 76 6.03 -2.91 -1.46
C ARG A 76 4.56 -2.54 -1.64
N ASN A 77 4.08 -1.55 -0.87
CA ASN A 77 2.70 -1.10 -0.96
C ASN A 77 2.44 -0.44 -2.33
N ASN A 78 3.36 0.41 -2.78
CA ASN A 78 3.23 1.10 -4.07
C ASN A 78 3.11 0.12 -5.24
N PHE A 79 4.00 -0.87 -5.31
CA PHE A 79 4.00 -1.85 -6.39
C PHE A 79 2.82 -2.81 -6.28
N LEU A 80 2.42 -3.22 -5.08
CA LEU A 80 1.26 -4.08 -4.92
C LEU A 80 -0.02 -3.37 -5.39
N GLY A 81 -0.26 -2.14 -4.91
CA GLY A 81 -1.42 -1.37 -5.30
C GLY A 81 -1.43 -1.04 -6.79
N HIS A 82 -0.28 -0.68 -7.35
CA HIS A 82 -0.16 -0.45 -8.78
C HIS A 82 -0.45 -1.71 -9.60
N SER A 83 0.13 -2.86 -9.25
CA SER A 83 -0.10 -4.14 -9.93
C SER A 83 -1.56 -4.56 -9.87
N VAL A 84 -2.21 -4.44 -8.70
CA VAL A 84 -3.65 -4.73 -8.56
C VAL A 84 -4.47 -3.80 -9.46
N SER A 85 -4.14 -2.51 -9.50
CA SER A 85 -4.82 -1.55 -10.38
C SER A 85 -4.68 -1.93 -11.86
N ARG A 86 -3.49 -2.38 -12.29
CA ARG A 86 -3.22 -2.82 -13.67
C ARG A 86 -3.99 -4.08 -14.03
N ILE A 87 -4.08 -5.05 -13.12
CA ILE A 87 -4.85 -6.28 -13.32
C ILE A 87 -6.34 -5.96 -13.47
N LEU A 88 -6.88 -5.06 -12.64
CA LEU A 88 -8.28 -4.66 -12.71
C LEU A 88 -8.59 -3.88 -14.00
N GLU A 89 -7.71 -2.97 -14.41
CA GLU A 89 -7.81 -2.27 -15.70
C GLU A 89 -7.79 -3.26 -16.87
N ALA A 90 -6.87 -4.24 -16.84
CA ALA A 90 -6.82 -5.29 -17.85
C ALA A 90 -8.12 -6.12 -17.86
N ALA A 91 -8.71 -6.41 -16.70
CA ALA A 91 -10.00 -7.11 -16.60
C ALA A 91 -11.22 -6.25 -17.01
N GLY A 92 -11.02 -5.06 -17.58
CA GLY A 92 -12.08 -4.20 -18.12
C GLY A 92 -12.73 -3.28 -17.09
N HIS A 93 -12.16 -3.12 -15.88
CA HIS A 93 -12.71 -2.19 -14.88
C HIS A 93 -12.28 -0.75 -15.16
N GLN A 94 -13.15 0.21 -14.85
CA GLN A 94 -12.80 1.61 -14.72
C GLN A 94 -12.12 1.82 -13.36
N VAL A 95 -10.80 1.99 -13.33
CA VAL A 95 -10.04 2.03 -12.07
C VAL A 95 -9.68 3.46 -11.69
N VAL A 96 -10.06 3.86 -10.47
CA VAL A 96 -9.64 5.12 -9.86
C VAL A 96 -8.57 4.82 -8.81
N LYS A 97 -7.34 5.28 -9.06
CA LYS A 97 -6.21 5.12 -8.13
C LYS A 97 -6.19 6.29 -7.18
N VAL A 98 -6.26 6.03 -5.88
CA VAL A 98 -6.32 7.08 -4.86
C VAL A 98 -5.20 6.96 -3.84
N GLN A 99 -4.83 8.10 -3.27
CA GLN A 99 -3.96 8.18 -2.11
C GLN A 99 -4.68 9.00 -1.05
N VAL A 100 -4.77 8.47 0.16
CA VAL A 100 -5.29 9.21 1.31
C VAL A 100 -4.09 9.69 2.11
N ILE A 101 -3.72 10.95 1.85
CA ILE A 101 -2.58 11.56 2.53
C ILE A 101 -3.02 11.94 3.94
N ASN A 102 -2.39 11.31 4.94
CA ASN A 102 -2.64 11.65 6.33
C ASN A 102 -1.76 12.84 6.72
N ASP A 103 -2.33 14.04 6.64
CA ASP A 103 -1.72 15.32 6.99
C ASP A 103 -2.11 15.82 8.39
N ARG A 104 -2.95 15.05 9.11
CA ARG A 104 -3.42 15.37 10.45
C ARG A 104 -3.13 14.25 11.44
N GLY A 105 -2.32 14.54 12.46
CA GLY A 105 -2.10 13.59 13.54
C GLY A 105 -1.00 14.01 14.49
N ILE A 106 -0.91 13.31 15.62
CA ILE A 106 0.04 13.64 16.70
C ILE A 106 1.48 13.66 16.18
N HIS A 107 1.85 12.75 15.28
CA HIS A 107 3.22 12.69 14.74
C HIS A 107 3.58 13.92 13.89
N ILE A 108 2.60 14.56 13.26
CA ILE A 108 2.78 15.79 12.49
C ILE A 108 2.85 16.99 13.44
N CYS A 109 1.96 17.02 14.45
CA CYS A 109 1.98 18.04 15.50
C CYS A 109 3.31 18.06 16.26
N LYS A 110 3.93 16.90 16.50
CA LYS A 110 5.28 16.79 17.09
C LYS A 110 6.32 17.54 16.26
N SER A 111 6.39 17.27 14.95
CA SER A 111 7.31 17.97 14.05
C SER A 111 7.01 19.47 13.94
N MET A 112 5.73 19.85 13.85
CA MET A 112 5.32 21.26 13.77
C MET A 112 5.66 22.03 15.03
N LEU A 113 5.39 21.47 16.21
CA LEU A 113 5.72 22.11 17.48
C LEU A 113 7.23 22.28 17.64
N ALA A 114 8.01 21.26 17.29
CA ALA A 114 9.47 21.37 17.31
C ALA A 114 9.99 22.39 16.30
N TRP A 115 9.40 22.50 15.12
CA TRP A 115 9.73 23.55 14.15
C TRP A 115 9.39 24.95 14.68
N GLN A 116 8.23 25.13 15.29
CA GLN A 116 7.82 26.41 15.89
C GLN A 116 8.75 26.81 17.04
N ARG A 117 9.17 25.87 17.89
CA ARG A 117 10.02 26.15 19.06
C ARG A 117 11.49 26.30 18.73
N PHE A 118 12.01 25.48 17.83
CA PHE A 118 13.46 25.32 17.61
C PHE A 118 13.91 25.70 16.21
N GLY A 119 12.97 25.92 15.29
CA GLY A 119 13.27 26.08 13.87
C GLY A 119 13.53 27.50 13.40
N ASN A 120 13.19 28.53 14.18
CA ASN A 120 13.47 29.93 13.85
C ASN A 120 13.01 30.34 12.42
N GLY A 121 11.88 29.80 11.96
CA GLY A 121 11.34 30.07 10.63
C GLY A 121 12.10 29.38 9.49
N GLU A 122 12.93 28.38 9.77
CA GLU A 122 13.68 27.64 8.75
C GLU A 122 12.73 27.01 7.72
N THR A 123 13.00 27.24 6.44
CA THR A 123 12.25 26.67 5.32
C THR A 123 13.12 25.70 4.52
N PRO A 124 12.54 24.90 3.61
CA PRO A 124 13.31 24.09 2.67
C PRO A 124 14.34 24.91 1.89
N GLU A 125 13.98 26.13 1.49
CA GLU A 125 14.83 27.05 0.74
C GLU A 125 15.98 27.58 1.60
N SER A 126 15.70 27.99 2.85
CA SER A 126 16.75 28.55 3.73
C SER A 126 17.73 27.48 4.22
N SER A 127 17.28 26.24 4.36
CA SER A 127 18.10 25.10 4.83
C SER A 127 18.78 24.32 3.72
N GLY A 128 18.32 24.47 2.47
CA GLY A 128 18.72 23.60 1.36
C GLY A 128 18.22 22.16 1.48
N LEU A 129 17.36 21.86 2.46
CA LEU A 129 16.79 20.52 2.67
C LEU A 129 15.48 20.37 1.90
N LYS A 130 15.22 19.17 1.38
CA LYS A 130 13.87 18.82 0.91
C LYS A 130 12.87 18.87 2.06
N GLY A 131 11.61 19.22 1.77
CA GLY A 131 10.57 19.37 2.79
C GLY A 131 10.36 18.14 3.68
N ASP A 132 10.38 16.93 3.11
CA ASP A 132 10.29 15.67 3.86
C ASP A 132 11.48 15.46 4.82
N LYS A 133 12.68 15.85 4.40
CA LYS A 133 13.89 15.83 5.23
C LYS A 133 13.85 16.90 6.31
N LEU A 134 13.33 18.09 6.00
CA LEU A 134 13.17 19.17 6.97
C LEU A 134 12.17 18.77 8.07
N VAL A 135 11.01 18.24 7.69
CA VAL A 135 10.03 17.73 8.67
C VAL A 135 10.62 16.59 9.51
N GLY A 136 11.41 15.70 8.89
CA GLY A 136 12.15 14.65 9.60
C GLY A 136 13.19 15.19 10.59
N LYS A 137 13.89 16.28 10.27
CA LYS A 137 14.83 16.97 11.18
C LYS A 137 14.10 17.41 12.46
N TYR A 138 12.92 18.02 12.33
CA TYR A 138 12.16 18.49 13.49
C TYR A 138 11.45 17.37 14.24
N TYR A 139 11.11 16.27 13.59
CA TYR A 139 10.68 15.05 14.28
C TYR A 139 11.76 14.56 15.26
N VAL A 140 13.02 14.51 14.81
CA VAL A 140 14.16 14.13 15.66
C VAL A 140 14.41 15.16 16.77
N ALA A 141 14.25 16.45 16.48
CA ALA A 141 14.38 17.51 17.47
C ALA A 141 13.32 17.39 18.58
N PHE A 142 12.07 17.08 18.21
CA PHE A 142 11.00 16.78 19.17
C PHE A 142 11.40 15.62 20.08
N ASP A 143 11.84 14.48 19.51
CA ASP A 143 12.18 13.29 20.28
C ASP A 143 13.35 13.54 21.26
N LYS A 144 14.31 14.40 20.89
CA LYS A 144 15.38 14.82 21.79
C LYS A 144 14.86 15.65 22.97
N SER A 145 14.03 16.65 22.70
CA SER A 145 13.43 17.49 23.75
C SER A 145 12.51 16.68 24.66
N PHE A 146 11.71 15.79 24.09
CA PHE A 146 10.82 14.90 24.83
C PHE A 146 11.60 14.01 25.80
N LYS A 147 12.70 13.38 25.36
CA LYS A 147 13.55 12.56 26.23
C LYS A 147 14.17 13.38 27.36
N ALA A 148 14.67 14.58 27.07
CA ALA A 148 15.24 15.46 28.08
C ALA A 148 14.21 15.85 29.15
N GLU A 149 13.00 16.24 28.76
CA GLU A 149 11.92 16.57 29.69
C GLU A 149 11.48 15.34 30.53
N VAL A 150 11.43 14.15 29.93
CA VAL A 150 11.13 12.91 30.66
C VAL A 150 12.21 12.61 31.69
N GLU A 151 13.49 12.75 31.33
CA GLU A 151 14.62 12.55 32.24
C GLU A 151 14.58 13.52 33.43
N GLU A 152 14.24 14.79 33.18
CA GLU A 152 14.09 15.81 34.22
C GLU A 152 12.94 15.48 35.19
N LEU A 153 11.78 15.09 34.67
CA LEU A 153 10.63 14.68 35.49
C LEU A 153 10.94 13.44 36.35
N VAL A 154 11.66 12.46 35.77
CA VAL A 154 12.10 11.27 36.51
C VAL A 154 13.09 11.62 37.59
N ALA A 155 14.05 12.51 37.32
CA ALA A 155 14.98 13.03 38.33
C ALA A 155 14.26 13.79 39.46
N GLY A 156 13.14 14.43 39.15
CA GLY A 156 12.22 15.04 40.12
C GLY A 156 11.37 14.06 40.93
N GLY A 157 11.54 12.75 40.75
CA GLY A 157 10.84 11.70 41.51
C GLY A 157 9.57 11.18 40.85
N MET A 158 9.25 11.60 39.62
CA MET A 158 8.09 11.07 38.88
C MET A 158 8.38 9.67 38.32
N PRO A 159 7.45 8.70 38.41
CA PRO A 159 7.58 7.43 37.73
C PRO A 159 7.73 7.61 36.22
N LYS A 160 8.63 6.85 35.57
CA LYS A 160 8.93 6.99 34.13
C LYS A 160 7.69 6.96 33.23
N GLU A 161 6.77 6.03 33.46
CA GLU A 161 5.55 5.92 32.65
C GLU A 161 4.66 7.17 32.78
N GLN A 162 4.64 7.79 33.96
CA GLN A 162 3.92 9.03 34.20
C GLN A 162 4.65 10.21 33.56
N ALA A 163 5.98 10.28 33.67
CA ALA A 163 6.81 11.29 33.04
C ALA A 163 6.65 11.31 31.51
N GLU A 164 6.64 10.13 30.87
CA GLU A 164 6.40 9.99 29.43
C GLU A 164 5.03 10.53 28.99
N LYS A 165 4.02 10.50 29.86
CA LYS A 165 2.68 11.04 29.59
C LYS A 165 2.54 12.52 29.95
N GLN A 166 3.35 13.01 30.88
CA GLN A 166 3.27 14.38 31.43
C GLN A 166 4.35 15.33 30.90
N ALA A 167 5.26 14.86 30.03
CA ALA A 167 6.26 15.70 29.40
C ALA A 167 5.60 16.95 28.75
N PRO A 168 6.00 18.18 29.13
CA PRO A 168 5.40 19.43 28.64
C PRO A 168 5.31 19.53 27.11
N ILE A 169 6.33 19.10 26.37
CA ILE A 169 6.33 19.14 24.90
C ILE A 169 5.32 18.17 24.30
N LEU A 170 5.07 17.02 24.95
CA LEU A 170 4.03 16.08 24.52
C LEU A 170 2.64 16.66 24.74
N LEU A 171 2.39 17.26 25.92
CA LEU A 171 1.10 17.89 26.23
C LEU A 171 0.82 19.05 25.27
N ALA A 172 1.83 19.87 24.96
CA ALA A 172 1.71 20.94 23.97
C ALA A 172 1.42 20.39 22.55
N ALA A 173 2.02 19.27 22.15
CA ALA A 173 1.73 18.65 20.85
C ALA A 173 0.32 18.05 20.80
N GLN A 174 -0.17 17.50 21.91
CA GLN A 174 -1.55 17.03 22.03
C GLN A 174 -2.54 18.19 21.97
N GLU A 175 -2.22 19.31 22.59
CA GLU A 175 -3.05 20.50 22.54
C GLU A 175 -3.11 21.09 21.13
N MET A 176 -1.98 21.18 20.43
CA MET A 176 -1.95 21.53 19.02
C MET A 176 -2.85 20.62 18.17
N LEU A 177 -2.85 19.30 18.43
CA LEU A 177 -3.72 18.35 17.73
C LEU A 177 -5.21 18.57 18.02
N ARG A 178 -5.58 19.01 19.22
CA ARG A 178 -6.97 19.33 19.57
C ARG A 178 -7.47 20.61 18.89
N GLN A 179 -6.56 21.56 18.64
CA GLN A 179 -6.87 22.84 18.02
C GLN A 179 -6.93 22.78 16.50
N TRP A 180 -6.15 21.89 15.87
CA TRP A 180 -6.28 21.56 14.45
C TRP A 180 -7.65 20.95 14.19
#